data_AF-A0A8B8WIY4-F1
#
_entry.id   AF-A0A8B8WIY4-F1
#
_cell.length_a   1.000
_cell.length_b   1.000
_cell.length_c   1.000
_cell.angle_alpha   90.00
_cell.angle_beta   90.00
_cell.angle_gamma   90.00
#
_symmetry.space_group_name_H-M   'P 1'
#
loop_
_entity.id
_entity.type
_entity.pdbx_description
1 polymer ?
#
loop_
_entity_poly.entity_id
_entity_poly.type
_entity_poly.pdbx_seq_one_letter_code
_entity_poly.pdbx_strand_id
1 'polypeptide(L)'
;MGRIFLTGEKANSVLKRYPRANGLFEEIRQGNIERECKEEVCTFEEAREAFENNEKTLRQNYQPHCEAAVNSHFTLELHASFVCLAVAFYLNRDDVALKHFTGFFLLRSHEHSERAQGLMRLQNQRGGRHHFQDIRKPVSDEWKSGLKAMWYTLCLEKLVNRSLLDLHQLATDKSDPHLRLFLATHYLGQQVTFIRELEGHVTTLSMMGAPDADLAGYLFDKLTLGDSDKKN
;
A
#
# COMPACT_ATOMS: atom_id res chain seq x y z
N MET A 1 14.71 -36.54 -27.60
CA MET A 1 13.67 -35.52 -27.33
C MET A 1 12.38 -36.22 -26.93
N GLY A 2 12.04 -36.22 -25.64
CA GLY A 2 10.78 -36.79 -25.15
C GLY A 2 9.61 -35.88 -25.53
N ARG A 3 8.52 -36.45 -26.03
CA ARG A 3 7.29 -35.71 -26.37
C ARG A 3 6.70 -35.14 -25.07
N ILE A 4 6.68 -33.82 -24.96
CA ILE A 4 6.14 -33.05 -23.83
C ILE A 4 4.60 -33.09 -23.79
N PHE A 5 3.94 -33.55 -24.86
CA PHE A 5 2.49 -33.63 -24.96
C PHE A 5 1.98 -35.07 -24.83
N LEU A 6 1.00 -35.27 -23.95
CA LEU A 6 0.26 -36.52 -23.79
C LEU A 6 -0.63 -36.77 -25.03
N THR A 7 -0.78 -38.04 -25.41
CA THR A 7 -1.77 -38.44 -26.43
C THR A 7 -3.19 -38.23 -25.88
N GLY A 8 -4.18 -37.99 -26.74
CA GLY A 8 -5.57 -37.71 -26.33
C GLY A 8 -6.15 -38.77 -25.37
N GLU A 9 -5.86 -40.04 -25.63
CA GLU A 9 -6.27 -41.15 -24.74
C GLU A 9 -5.60 -41.09 -23.36
N LYS A 10 -4.30 -40.77 -23.30
CA LYS A 10 -3.59 -40.56 -22.03
C LYS A 10 -4.06 -39.29 -21.32
N ALA A 11 -4.34 -38.22 -22.06
CA ALA A 11 -4.89 -36.99 -21.50
C ALA A 11 -6.26 -37.22 -20.85
N ASN A 12 -7.16 -37.98 -21.49
CA ASN A 12 -8.48 -38.32 -20.95
C ASN A 12 -8.42 -39.28 -19.76
N SER A 13 -7.36 -40.09 -19.63
CA SER A 13 -7.15 -40.92 -18.43
C SER A 13 -6.75 -40.11 -17.19
N VAL A 14 -6.17 -38.91 -17.40
CA VAL A 14 -5.69 -38.01 -16.33
C VAL A 14 -6.69 -36.87 -16.06
N LEU A 15 -7.29 -36.30 -17.10
CA LEU A 15 -8.29 -35.23 -17.04
C LEU A 15 -9.70 -35.83 -17.21
N LYS A 16 -10.19 -36.50 -16.17
CA LYS A 16 -11.61 -36.87 -16.12
C LYS A 16 -12.45 -35.61 -15.93
N ARG A 17 -13.12 -35.16 -16.99
CA ARG A 17 -14.20 -34.16 -16.88
C ARG A 17 -15.44 -34.87 -16.36
N TYR A 18 -15.96 -34.41 -15.24
CA TYR A 18 -17.25 -34.87 -14.74
C TYR A 18 -18.35 -34.02 -15.39
N PRO A 19 -19.46 -34.61 -15.84
CA PRO A 19 -20.60 -33.83 -16.35
C PRO A 19 -21.13 -32.90 -15.25
N ARG A 20 -21.60 -31.72 -15.65
CA ARG A 20 -22.21 -30.73 -14.76
C ARG A 20 -23.40 -31.33 -14.00
N ALA A 21 -23.59 -30.90 -12.76
CA ALA A 21 -24.63 -31.40 -11.89
C ALA A 21 -25.83 -30.46 -11.95
N ASN A 22 -27.04 -31.00 -11.80
CA ASN A 22 -28.35 -30.32 -11.65
C ASN A 22 -29.34 -30.38 -12.84
N GLY A 23 -29.01 -30.92 -14.02
CA GLY A 23 -30.02 -31.16 -15.07
C GLY A 23 -29.58 -31.84 -16.38
N LEU A 24 -30.57 -32.26 -17.18
CA LEU A 24 -30.37 -32.71 -18.56
C LEU A 24 -30.12 -31.48 -19.46
N PHE A 25 -29.04 -31.49 -20.26
CA PHE A 25 -28.59 -30.40 -21.15
C PHE A 25 -27.99 -29.16 -20.47
N GLU A 26 -27.58 -29.28 -19.22
CA GLU A 26 -26.86 -28.24 -18.48
C GLU A 26 -25.62 -27.73 -19.21
N GLU A 27 -24.95 -28.63 -19.93
CA GLU A 27 -23.79 -28.35 -20.78
C GLU A 27 -24.04 -27.29 -21.87
N ILE A 28 -25.30 -27.06 -22.28
CA ILE A 28 -25.69 -26.10 -23.33
C ILE A 28 -25.98 -24.71 -22.72
N ARG A 29 -26.21 -24.62 -21.41
CA ARG A 29 -26.53 -23.36 -20.75
C ARG A 29 -25.27 -22.53 -20.51
N GLN A 30 -25.36 -21.22 -20.75
CA GLN A 30 -24.35 -20.26 -20.33
C GLN A 30 -24.38 -20.14 -18.80
N GLY A 31 -23.21 -20.21 -18.15
CA GLY A 31 -23.08 -20.10 -16.70
C GLY A 31 -23.67 -18.79 -16.16
N ASN A 32 -24.47 -18.88 -15.09
CA ASN A 32 -25.15 -17.74 -14.48
C ASN A 32 -25.17 -17.90 -12.95
N ILE A 33 -24.38 -17.12 -12.23
CA ILE A 33 -24.23 -17.22 -10.77
C ILE A 33 -25.56 -17.09 -10.01
N GLU A 34 -26.52 -16.31 -10.49
CA GLU A 34 -27.80 -16.20 -9.81
C GLU A 34 -28.58 -17.51 -9.85
N ARG A 35 -28.59 -18.19 -11.00
CA ARG A 35 -29.21 -19.51 -11.14
C ARG A 35 -28.42 -20.56 -10.34
N GLU A 36 -27.12 -20.63 -10.60
CA GLU A 36 -26.24 -21.67 -10.06
C GLU A 36 -26.16 -21.62 -8.52
N CYS A 37 -26.24 -20.44 -7.90
CA CYS A 37 -26.12 -20.29 -6.44
C CYS A 37 -27.45 -20.09 -5.69
N LYS A 38 -28.53 -19.62 -6.34
CA LYS A 38 -29.85 -19.44 -5.67
C LYS A 38 -30.85 -20.54 -6.00
N GLU A 39 -30.79 -21.08 -7.22
CA GLU A 39 -31.75 -22.07 -7.71
C GLU A 39 -31.17 -23.49 -7.60
N GLU A 40 -29.83 -23.63 -7.61
CA GLU A 40 -29.09 -24.88 -7.65
C GLU A 40 -27.95 -24.91 -6.60
N VAL A 41 -27.33 -26.08 -6.39
CA VAL A 41 -26.11 -26.20 -5.57
C VAL A 41 -24.91 -26.07 -6.51
N CYS A 42 -24.33 -24.87 -6.57
CA CYS A 42 -23.20 -24.56 -7.45
C CYS A 42 -21.95 -25.38 -7.13
N THR A 43 -21.42 -26.09 -8.12
CA THR A 43 -20.10 -26.71 -8.05
C THR A 43 -18.98 -25.72 -8.39
N PHE A 44 -17.73 -26.05 -8.04
CA PHE A 44 -16.57 -25.20 -8.36
C PHE A 44 -16.38 -25.02 -9.89
N GLU A 45 -16.71 -26.03 -10.69
CA GLU A 45 -16.59 -25.95 -12.15
C GLU A 45 -17.67 -25.05 -12.78
N GLU A 46 -18.90 -25.07 -12.26
CA GLU A 46 -19.98 -24.17 -12.67
C GLU A 46 -19.69 -22.72 -12.27
N ALA A 47 -19.21 -22.48 -11.04
CA ALA A 47 -18.77 -21.15 -10.62
C ALA A 47 -17.65 -20.63 -11.53
N ARG A 48 -16.64 -21.48 -11.82
CA ARG A 48 -15.53 -21.13 -12.72
C ARG A 48 -15.98 -20.79 -14.13
N GLU A 49 -16.99 -21.48 -14.66
CA GLU A 49 -17.57 -21.20 -15.98
C GLU A 49 -18.41 -19.92 -15.99
N ALA A 50 -19.23 -19.68 -14.97
CA ALA A 50 -20.00 -18.45 -14.85
C ALA A 50 -19.10 -17.21 -14.72
N PHE A 51 -17.91 -17.37 -14.14
CA PHE A 51 -16.86 -16.34 -14.10
C PHE A 51 -15.82 -16.47 -15.23
N GLU A 52 -16.01 -17.35 -16.21
CA GLU A 52 -15.13 -17.62 -17.37
C GLU A 52 -13.71 -18.15 -17.06
N ASN A 53 -13.06 -17.78 -15.94
CA ASN A 53 -11.77 -18.32 -15.50
C ASN A 53 -11.53 -18.17 -13.99
N ASN A 54 -10.53 -18.89 -13.44
CA ASN A 54 -10.15 -18.83 -12.02
C ASN A 54 -9.76 -17.41 -11.54
N GLU A 55 -9.23 -16.59 -12.45
CA GLU A 55 -8.75 -15.24 -12.12
C GLU A 55 -9.92 -14.27 -11.88
N LYS A 56 -10.99 -14.39 -12.67
CA LYS A 56 -12.27 -13.67 -12.54
C LYS A 56 -13.15 -14.25 -11.43
N THR A 57 -12.99 -15.53 -11.06
CA THR A 57 -13.69 -16.12 -9.91
C THR A 57 -13.28 -15.47 -8.57
N LEU A 58 -12.00 -15.09 -8.43
CA LEU A 58 -11.49 -14.41 -7.22
C LEU A 58 -11.55 -12.88 -7.32
N ARG A 59 -11.60 -12.32 -8.55
CA ARG A 59 -11.51 -10.88 -8.81
C ARG A 59 -12.87 -10.31 -9.19
N GLN A 60 -13.57 -9.73 -8.21
CA GLN A 60 -14.86 -9.09 -8.41
C GLN A 60 -14.76 -7.56 -8.30
N ASN A 61 -15.22 -6.86 -9.34
CA ASN A 61 -15.25 -5.39 -9.41
C ASN A 61 -13.91 -4.70 -9.08
N TYR A 62 -12.79 -5.29 -9.54
CA TYR A 62 -11.45 -4.75 -9.31
C TYR A 62 -10.75 -4.44 -10.63
N GLN A 63 -10.80 -3.17 -11.04
CA GLN A 63 -10.31 -2.74 -12.37
C GLN A 63 -8.77 -2.75 -12.45
N PRO A 64 -8.17 -3.08 -13.60
CA PRO A 64 -6.70 -3.07 -13.79
C PRO A 64 -6.04 -1.73 -13.45
N HIS A 65 -6.75 -0.62 -13.68
CA HIS A 65 -6.26 0.72 -13.34
C HIS A 65 -6.15 0.91 -11.82
N CYS A 66 -7.11 0.41 -11.04
CA CYS A 66 -7.07 0.44 -9.58
C CYS A 66 -5.93 -0.43 -9.06
N GLU A 67 -5.75 -1.62 -9.64
CA GLU A 67 -4.66 -2.54 -9.31
C GLU A 67 -3.28 -1.90 -9.55
N ALA A 68 -3.07 -1.28 -10.71
CA ALA A 68 -1.82 -0.59 -11.04
C ALA A 68 -1.57 0.63 -10.12
N ALA A 69 -2.62 1.36 -9.78
CA ALA A 69 -2.52 2.50 -8.88
C ALA A 69 -2.22 2.07 -7.44
N VAL A 70 -2.79 0.97 -6.94
CA VAL A 70 -2.42 0.35 -5.65
C VAL A 70 -0.97 -0.11 -5.68
N ASN A 71 -0.51 -0.74 -6.78
CA ASN A 71 0.90 -1.13 -6.94
C ASN A 71 1.86 0.06 -6.86
N SER A 72 1.51 1.14 -7.57
CA SER A 72 2.28 2.38 -7.56
C SER A 72 2.29 3.03 -6.18
N HIS A 73 1.16 3.00 -5.48
CA HIS A 73 1.02 3.65 -4.18
C HIS A 73 1.75 2.91 -3.05
N PHE A 74 1.69 1.57 -2.97
CA PHE A 74 2.50 0.88 -1.97
C PHE A 74 4.00 1.03 -2.23
N THR A 75 4.41 1.17 -3.49
CA THR A 75 5.82 1.45 -3.84
C THR A 75 6.23 2.83 -3.33
N LEU A 76 5.35 3.82 -3.44
CA LEU A 76 5.58 5.16 -2.88
C LEU A 76 5.67 5.12 -1.34
N GLU A 77 4.84 4.32 -0.66
CA GLU A 77 4.93 4.10 0.79
C GLU A 77 6.26 3.44 1.19
N LEU A 78 6.72 2.43 0.43
CA LEU A 78 8.05 1.84 0.65
C LEU A 78 9.19 2.83 0.42
N HIS A 79 9.06 3.73 -0.56
CA HIS A 79 10.02 4.81 -0.75
C HIS A 79 10.01 5.79 0.43
N ALA A 80 8.84 6.19 0.92
CA ALA A 80 8.71 7.04 2.10
C ALA A 80 9.34 6.40 3.35
N SER A 81 9.09 5.10 3.54
CA SER A 81 9.75 4.31 4.59
C SER A 81 11.27 4.36 4.48
N PHE A 82 11.83 4.15 3.28
CA PHE A 82 13.26 4.16 3.06
C PHE A 82 13.88 5.54 3.31
N VAL A 83 13.23 6.63 2.86
CA VAL A 83 13.71 7.99 3.14
C VAL A 83 13.73 8.24 4.66
N CYS A 84 12.65 7.94 5.38
CA CYS A 84 12.59 8.12 6.83
C CYS A 84 13.69 7.32 7.54
N LEU A 85 13.97 6.10 7.08
CA LEU A 85 15.06 5.28 7.61
C LEU A 85 16.43 5.95 7.38
N ALA A 86 16.69 6.42 6.15
CA ALA A 86 17.95 7.09 5.82
C ALA A 86 18.16 8.37 6.63
N VAL A 87 17.09 9.17 6.81
CA VAL A 87 17.10 10.37 7.64
C VAL A 87 17.41 10.02 9.09
N ALA A 88 16.78 8.99 9.65
CA ALA A 88 17.01 8.58 11.03
C ALA A 88 18.50 8.23 11.27
N PHE A 89 19.10 7.43 10.39
CA PHE A 89 20.51 7.06 10.53
C PHE A 89 21.47 8.22 10.27
N TYR A 90 21.09 9.19 9.43
CA TYR A 90 21.85 10.42 9.28
C TYR A 90 21.86 11.25 10.58
N LEU A 91 20.69 11.42 11.22
CA LEU A 91 20.55 12.22 12.45
C LEU A 91 21.17 11.56 13.68
N ASN A 92 21.35 10.23 13.64
CA ASN A 92 22.02 9.46 14.68
C ASN A 92 23.55 9.47 14.59
N ARG A 93 24.14 10.07 13.56
CA ARG A 93 25.61 10.16 13.47
C ARG A 93 26.17 10.95 14.65
N ASP A 94 27.38 10.59 15.08
CA ASP A 94 28.05 11.22 16.24
C ASP A 94 28.27 12.72 16.05
N ASP A 95 28.39 13.19 14.80
CA ASP A 95 28.56 14.60 14.44
C ASP A 95 27.25 15.40 14.35
N VAL A 96 26.09 14.76 14.52
CA VAL A 96 24.76 15.39 14.52
C VAL A 96 24.02 15.17 15.85
N ALA A 97 24.00 13.93 16.35
CA ALA A 97 23.56 13.52 17.68
C ALA A 97 22.12 13.96 18.11
N LEU A 98 21.15 13.95 17.18
CA LEU A 98 19.74 14.28 17.45
C LEU A 98 18.89 13.03 17.73
N LYS A 99 19.04 12.47 18.94
CA LYS A 99 18.50 11.15 19.31
C LYS A 99 16.98 11.02 19.18
N HIS A 100 16.20 12.00 19.59
CA HIS A 100 14.74 11.91 19.56
C HIS A 100 14.20 12.14 18.15
N PHE A 101 14.87 12.96 17.33
CA PHE A 101 14.62 12.98 15.89
C PHE A 101 14.85 11.60 15.25
N THR A 102 15.93 10.89 15.63
CA THR A 102 16.17 9.52 15.17
C THR A 102 14.98 8.62 15.51
N GLY A 103 14.54 8.63 16.78
CA GLY A 103 13.38 7.85 17.23
C GLY A 103 12.11 8.16 16.44
N PHE A 104 11.81 9.46 16.27
CA PHE A 104 10.70 9.93 15.46
C PHE A 104 10.75 9.35 14.04
N PHE A 105 11.87 9.50 13.32
CA PHE A 105 11.97 9.03 11.94
C PHE A 105 12.00 7.50 11.80
N LEU A 106 12.51 6.77 12.80
CA LEU A 106 12.41 5.31 12.82
C LEU A 106 10.96 4.85 12.96
N LEU A 107 10.19 5.48 13.86
CA LEU A 107 8.76 5.21 14.01
C LEU A 107 8.03 5.49 12.69
N ARG A 108 8.32 6.64 12.06
CA ARG A 108 7.75 6.99 10.75
C ARG A 108 8.07 5.96 9.68
N SER A 109 9.33 5.53 9.58
CA SER A 109 9.74 4.48 8.64
C SER A 109 8.91 3.21 8.82
N HIS A 110 8.73 2.77 10.07
CA HIS A 110 7.91 1.61 10.38
C HIS A 110 6.44 1.79 9.98
N GLU A 111 5.82 2.92 10.28
CA GLU A 111 4.43 3.20 9.91
C GLU A 111 4.20 3.18 8.39
N HIS A 112 5.11 3.74 7.59
CA HIS A 112 5.03 3.66 6.13
C HIS A 112 5.17 2.22 5.62
N SER A 113 6.07 1.42 6.21
CA SER A 113 6.18 -0.01 5.89
C SER A 113 4.88 -0.76 6.18
N GLU A 114 4.23 -0.49 7.31
CA GLU A 114 2.95 -1.11 7.67
C GLU A 114 1.82 -0.71 6.72
N ARG A 115 1.78 0.56 6.30
CA ARG A 115 0.85 1.06 5.27
C ARG A 115 1.05 0.36 3.93
N ALA A 116 2.31 0.24 3.48
CA ALA A 116 2.64 -0.50 2.27
C ALA A 116 2.16 -1.96 2.34
N GLN A 117 2.45 -2.65 3.44
CA GLN A 117 1.98 -4.03 3.65
C GLN A 117 0.45 -4.12 3.70
N GLY A 118 -0.24 -3.14 4.29
CA GLY A 118 -1.70 -3.06 4.29
C GLY A 118 -2.29 -3.02 2.88
N LEU A 119 -1.71 -2.22 1.99
CA LEU A 119 -2.08 -2.16 0.57
C LEU A 119 -1.76 -3.46 -0.17
N MET A 120 -0.63 -4.10 0.13
CA MET A 120 -0.26 -5.39 -0.46
C MET A 120 -1.20 -6.53 -0.04
N ARG A 121 -1.68 -6.49 1.22
CA ARG A 121 -2.74 -7.40 1.71
C ARG A 121 -4.06 -7.14 1.00
N LEU A 122 -4.45 -5.87 0.81
CA LEU A 122 -5.62 -5.52 0.01
C LEU A 122 -5.51 -6.05 -1.42
N GLN A 123 -4.35 -5.89 -2.06
CA GLN A 123 -4.11 -6.37 -3.43
C GLN A 123 -4.37 -7.88 -3.53
N ASN A 124 -3.88 -8.67 -2.57
CA ASN A 124 -4.14 -10.10 -2.48
C ASN A 124 -5.63 -10.41 -2.29
N GLN A 125 -6.29 -9.72 -1.36
CA GLN A 125 -7.71 -9.91 -1.06
C GLN A 125 -8.61 -9.63 -2.27
N ARG A 126 -8.23 -8.68 -3.12
CA ARG A 126 -8.99 -8.30 -4.33
C ARG A 126 -8.64 -9.13 -5.57
N GLY A 127 -7.77 -10.14 -5.43
CA GLY A 127 -7.31 -10.98 -6.54
C GLY A 127 -6.37 -10.26 -7.52
N GLY A 128 -5.74 -9.17 -7.10
CA GLY A 128 -4.73 -8.44 -7.87
C GLY A 128 -3.35 -9.14 -7.85
N ARG A 129 -2.44 -8.63 -8.67
CA ARG A 129 -1.05 -9.05 -8.77
C ARG A 129 -0.13 -7.91 -8.34
N HIS A 130 0.91 -8.25 -7.59
CA HIS A 130 1.95 -7.29 -7.25
C HIS A 130 2.87 -7.06 -8.44
N HIS A 131 3.15 -5.80 -8.71
CA HIS A 131 4.21 -5.40 -9.62
C HIS A 131 5.17 -4.48 -8.87
N PHE A 132 6.32 -5.04 -8.49
CA PHE A 132 7.35 -4.31 -7.75
C PHE A 132 8.17 -3.44 -8.71
N GLN A 133 8.34 -2.18 -8.34
CA GLN A 133 9.21 -1.24 -9.04
C GLN A 133 10.43 -0.93 -8.16
N ASP A 134 11.48 -0.38 -8.78
CA ASP A 134 12.68 0.03 -8.07
C ASP A 134 12.38 1.15 -7.08
N ILE A 135 12.78 0.95 -5.83
CA ILE A 135 12.74 1.99 -4.81
C ILE A 135 13.97 2.86 -4.97
N ARG A 136 13.77 4.08 -5.47
CA ARG A 136 14.87 5.03 -5.64
C ARG A 136 15.45 5.44 -4.30
N LYS A 137 16.78 5.64 -4.28
CA LYS A 137 17.46 6.23 -3.13
C LYS A 137 17.02 7.68 -2.91
N PRO A 138 17.10 8.20 -1.66
CA PRO A 138 16.88 9.62 -1.39
C PRO A 138 17.80 10.50 -2.25
N VAL A 139 17.32 11.70 -2.62
CA VAL A 139 18.06 12.63 -3.50
C VAL A 139 19.18 13.37 -2.74
N SER A 140 19.06 13.50 -1.43
CA SER A 140 20.04 14.15 -0.57
C SER A 140 20.67 13.09 0.34
N ASP A 141 21.99 13.12 0.48
CA ASP A 141 22.74 12.28 1.42
C ASP A 141 23.12 13.08 2.70
N GLU A 142 22.82 14.39 2.72
CA GLU A 142 23.15 15.31 3.82
C GLU A 142 21.95 16.18 4.18
N TRP A 143 21.18 15.77 5.20
CA TRP A 143 20.00 16.53 5.62
C TRP A 143 20.34 17.79 6.42
N LYS A 144 21.62 18.05 6.74
CA LYS A 144 22.23 19.26 7.34
C LYS A 144 21.67 19.76 8.68
N SER A 145 20.36 19.66 8.93
CA SER A 145 19.71 20.01 10.19
C SER A 145 18.37 19.28 10.34
N GLY A 146 17.88 19.17 11.58
CA GLY A 146 16.56 18.60 11.88
C GLY A 146 15.41 19.34 11.17
N LEU A 147 15.51 20.66 10.98
CA LEU A 147 14.53 21.46 10.24
C LEU A 147 14.44 21.02 8.76
N LYS A 148 15.58 20.85 8.09
CA LYS A 148 15.61 20.41 6.69
C LYS A 148 15.10 18.98 6.54
N ALA A 149 15.42 18.10 7.48
CA ALA A 149 14.85 16.74 7.54
C ALA A 149 13.33 16.77 7.64
N MET A 150 12.78 17.52 8.61
CA MET A 150 11.33 17.68 8.79
C MET A 150 10.64 18.29 7.57
N TRP A 151 11.23 19.32 6.96
CA TRP A 151 10.69 19.95 5.76
C TRP A 151 10.65 19.00 4.56
N TYR A 152 11.74 18.24 4.35
CA TYR A 152 11.79 17.25 3.29
C TYR A 152 10.71 16.18 3.49
N THR A 153 10.58 15.64 4.71
CA THR A 153 9.55 14.64 5.02
C THR A 153 8.15 15.23 4.85
N LEU A 154 7.90 16.47 5.26
CA LEU A 154 6.62 17.14 5.02
C LEU A 154 6.27 17.22 3.52
N CYS A 155 7.25 17.52 2.67
CA CYS A 155 7.04 17.52 1.22
C CYS A 155 6.69 16.12 0.70
N LEU A 156 7.39 15.09 1.20
CA LEU A 156 7.13 13.70 0.87
C LEU A 156 5.74 13.25 1.31
N GLU A 157 5.30 13.60 2.51
CA GLU A 157 3.95 13.29 3.00
C GLU A 157 2.84 13.94 2.19
N LYS A 158 3.07 15.17 1.71
CA LYS A 158 2.13 15.84 0.80
C LYS A 158 2.03 15.11 -0.53
N LEU A 159 3.13 14.55 -1.03
CA LEU A 159 3.14 13.69 -2.22
C LEU A 159 2.39 12.37 -1.98
N VAL A 160 2.64 11.69 -0.85
CA VAL A 160 1.91 10.48 -0.44
C VAL A 160 0.42 10.76 -0.36
N ASN A 161 0.03 11.85 0.32
CA ASN A 161 -1.37 12.25 0.45
C ASN A 161 -2.02 12.56 -0.90
N ARG A 162 -1.30 13.25 -1.79
CA ARG A 162 -1.81 13.51 -3.13
C ARG A 162 -2.07 12.21 -3.89
N SER A 163 -1.15 11.25 -3.82
CA SER A 163 -1.32 9.93 -4.42
C SER A 163 -2.50 9.16 -3.82
N LEU A 164 -2.75 9.26 -2.51
CA LEU A 164 -3.94 8.66 -1.85
C LEU A 164 -5.24 9.28 -2.36
N LEU A 165 -5.29 10.60 -2.49
CA LEU A 165 -6.47 11.31 -2.99
C LEU A 165 -6.75 10.96 -4.45
N ASP A 166 -5.72 10.90 -5.30
CA ASP A 166 -5.85 10.50 -6.69
C ASP A 166 -6.33 9.04 -6.80
N LEU A 167 -5.82 8.13 -5.95
CA LEU A 167 -6.28 6.74 -5.88
C LEU A 167 -7.73 6.62 -5.38
N HIS A 168 -8.13 7.43 -4.39
CA HIS A 168 -9.51 7.47 -3.91
C HIS A 168 -10.47 8.01 -4.97
N GLN A 169 -10.07 9.03 -5.72
CA GLN A 169 -10.84 9.54 -6.86
C GLN A 169 -10.97 8.47 -7.94
N LEU A 170 -9.87 7.79 -8.29
CA LEU A 170 -9.92 6.69 -9.26
C LEU A 170 -10.86 5.57 -8.82
N ALA A 171 -10.85 5.19 -7.54
CA ALA A 171 -11.78 4.21 -7.00
C ALA A 171 -13.25 4.67 -7.13
N THR A 172 -13.50 5.97 -6.98
CA THR A 172 -14.82 6.58 -7.17
C THR A 172 -15.25 6.52 -8.63
N ASP A 173 -14.37 6.93 -9.55
CA ASP A 173 -14.63 6.94 -11.00
C ASP A 173 -14.84 5.54 -11.58
N LYS A 174 -14.23 4.52 -10.96
CA LYS A 174 -14.36 3.10 -11.34
C LYS A 174 -15.47 2.38 -10.58
N SER A 175 -16.26 3.09 -9.78
CA SER A 175 -17.33 2.50 -8.96
C SER A 175 -16.85 1.32 -8.11
N ASP A 176 -15.67 1.47 -7.49
CA ASP A 176 -15.11 0.52 -6.51
C ASP A 176 -15.35 1.04 -5.08
N PRO A 177 -16.55 0.77 -4.49
CA PRO A 177 -16.87 1.27 -3.17
C PRO A 177 -15.99 0.67 -2.07
N HIS A 178 -15.50 -0.57 -2.26
CA HIS A 178 -14.66 -1.23 -1.27
C HIS A 178 -13.28 -0.56 -1.17
N LEU A 179 -12.62 -0.34 -2.30
CA LEU A 179 -11.33 0.36 -2.32
C LEU A 179 -11.47 1.78 -1.77
N ARG A 180 -12.52 2.51 -2.19
CA ARG A 180 -12.80 3.86 -1.72
C ARG A 180 -12.95 3.92 -0.19
N LEU A 181 -13.74 3.01 0.38
CA LEU A 181 -13.95 2.91 1.82
C LEU A 181 -12.64 2.56 2.55
N PHE A 182 -11.91 1.57 2.06
CA PHE A 182 -10.64 1.14 2.66
C PHE A 182 -9.63 2.30 2.79
N LEU A 183 -9.48 3.11 1.74
CA LEU A 183 -8.59 4.27 1.74
C LEU A 183 -9.04 5.34 2.75
N ALA A 184 -10.34 5.63 2.80
CA ALA A 184 -10.90 6.61 3.72
C ALA A 184 -10.75 6.19 5.19
N THR A 185 -10.99 4.92 5.49
CA THR A 185 -10.93 4.38 6.85
C THR A 185 -9.51 4.26 7.38
N HIS A 186 -8.57 3.78 6.57
CA HIS A 186 -7.25 3.39 7.06
C HIS A 186 -6.14 4.43 6.81
N TYR A 187 -6.27 5.30 5.79
CA TYR A 187 -5.16 6.14 5.34
C TYR A 187 -5.46 7.64 5.40
N LEU A 188 -6.57 8.09 4.79
CA LEU A 188 -6.82 9.53 4.59
C LEU A 188 -6.88 10.33 5.91
N GLY A 189 -7.56 9.82 6.93
CA GLY A 189 -7.64 10.49 8.23
C GLY A 189 -6.29 10.58 8.96
N GLN A 190 -5.50 9.51 8.91
CA GLN A 190 -4.15 9.47 9.50
C GLN A 190 -3.22 10.43 8.77
N GLN A 191 -3.32 10.51 7.44
CA GLN A 191 -2.45 11.35 6.62
C GLN A 191 -2.63 12.85 6.90
N VAL A 192 -3.87 13.32 7.02
CA VAL A 192 -4.16 14.72 7.36
C VAL A 192 -3.65 15.08 8.75
N THR A 193 -3.84 14.19 9.73
CA THR A 193 -3.37 14.38 11.10
C THR A 193 -1.85 14.49 11.14
N PHE A 194 -1.16 13.60 10.41
CA PHE A 194 0.29 13.60 10.38
C PHE A 194 0.90 14.81 9.66
N ILE A 195 0.33 15.21 8.52
CA ILE A 195 0.78 16.42 7.81
C ILE A 195 0.69 17.64 8.73
N ARG A 196 -0.43 17.77 9.47
CA ARG A 196 -0.61 18.87 10.42
C ARG A 196 0.42 18.85 11.55
N GLU A 197 0.75 17.67 12.05
CA GLU A 197 1.80 17.50 13.08
C GLU A 197 3.16 17.98 12.55
N LEU A 198 3.57 17.51 11.37
CA LEU A 198 4.82 17.92 10.74
C LEU A 198 4.87 19.42 10.44
N GLU A 199 3.76 20.01 9.97
CA GLU A 199 3.66 21.47 9.76
C GLU A 199 3.87 22.24 11.07
N GLY A 200 3.33 21.74 12.18
CA GLY A 200 3.56 22.28 13.52
C GLY A 200 5.03 22.21 13.95
N HIS A 201 5.68 21.06 13.75
CA HIS A 201 7.09 20.86 14.07
C HIS A 201 7.99 21.79 13.26
N VAL A 202 7.77 21.86 11.95
CA VAL A 202 8.48 22.77 11.03
C VAL A 202 8.30 24.22 11.46
N THR A 203 7.07 24.64 11.77
CA THR A 203 6.79 26.04 12.15
C THR A 203 7.52 26.39 13.44
N THR A 204 7.48 25.51 14.43
CA THR A 204 8.19 25.68 15.70
C THR A 204 9.70 25.79 15.50
N LEU A 205 10.30 24.86 14.76
CA LEU A 205 11.73 24.88 14.42
C LEU A 205 12.12 26.14 13.65
N SER A 206 11.27 26.61 12.73
CA SER A 206 11.52 27.83 11.94
C SER A 206 11.47 29.08 12.83
N MET A 207 10.56 29.15 13.79
CA MET A 207 10.50 30.25 14.76
C MET A 207 11.69 30.26 15.71
N MET A 208 12.19 29.09 16.11
CA MET A 208 13.37 28.96 16.98
C MET A 208 14.69 29.25 16.26
N GLY A 209 14.71 29.16 14.93
CA GLY A 209 15.93 29.11 14.11
C GLY A 209 16.71 30.42 13.90
N ALA A 210 16.45 31.48 14.67
CA ALA A 210 17.23 32.72 14.59
C ALA A 210 17.95 33.02 15.91
N PRO A 211 19.29 33.20 15.93
CA PRO A 211 20.25 33.10 14.82
C PRO A 211 20.89 31.72 14.64
N ASP A 212 20.67 30.75 15.54
CA ASP A 212 21.45 29.51 15.62
C ASP A 212 20.57 28.26 15.39
N ALA A 213 20.58 27.74 14.16
CA ALA A 213 19.74 26.62 13.74
C ALA A 213 20.06 25.31 14.48
N ASP A 214 21.31 25.15 14.94
CA ASP A 214 21.77 23.95 15.64
C ASP A 214 21.26 23.91 17.09
N LEU A 215 21.27 25.06 17.78
CA LEU A 215 20.68 25.18 19.12
C LEU A 215 19.16 24.96 19.08
N ALA A 216 18.48 25.49 18.06
CA ALA A 216 17.06 25.26 17.85
C ALA A 216 16.74 23.77 17.66
N GLY A 217 17.54 23.07 16.83
CA GLY A 217 17.41 21.63 16.62
C GLY A 217 17.61 20.83 17.92
N TYR A 218 18.65 21.16 18.69
CA TYR A 218 18.92 20.49 19.97
C TYR A 218 17.82 20.71 21.01
N LEU A 219 17.34 21.94 21.18
CA LEU A 219 16.27 22.25 22.13
C LEU A 219 14.96 21.56 21.76
N PHE A 220 14.61 21.55 20.47
CA PHE A 220 13.42 20.88 19.97
C PHE A 220 13.49 19.35 20.16
N ASP A 221 14.65 18.75 19.88
CA ASP A 221 14.90 17.32 20.13
C ASP A 221 14.60 16.96 21.60
N LYS A 222 15.11 17.76 22.55
CA LYS A 222 14.98 17.48 23.98
C LYS A 222 13.60 17.78 24.55
N LEU A 223 13.00 18.91 24.16
CA LEU A 223 11.81 19.46 24.82
C LEU A 223 10.50 19.10 24.13
N THR A 224 10.54 18.82 22.82
CA THR A 224 9.34 18.47 22.05
C THR A 224 9.31 16.98 21.76
N LEU A 225 10.33 16.46 21.08
CA LEU A 225 10.36 15.06 20.67
C LEU A 225 10.65 14.12 21.86
N GLY A 226 11.47 14.55 22.82
CA GLY A 226 11.78 13.76 24.01
C GLY A 226 10.66 13.60 25.04
N ASP A 227 9.64 14.48 25.02
CA ASP A 227 8.47 14.35 25.89
C ASP A 227 7.36 13.47 25.26
N SER A 228 7.33 13.34 23.93
CA SER A 228 6.46 12.37 23.24
C SER A 228 6.80 10.92 23.59
N ASP A 229 8.08 10.60 23.79
CA ASP A 229 8.54 9.25 24.16
C ASP A 229 8.11 8.82 25.57
N LYS A 230 7.72 9.76 26.45
CA LYS A 230 7.24 9.46 27.81
C LYS A 230 5.73 9.17 27.90
N LYS A 231 5.00 9.37 26.80
CA LYS A 231 3.52 9.24 26.74
C LYS A 231 3.02 7.97 26.04
N ASN A 232 3.93 7.14 25.53
CA ASN A 232 3.67 5.78 25.02
C ASN A 232 4.27 4.73 25.96
#